data_AF-A0A8S2RIV3-F1
#
_entry.id   AF-A0A8S2RIV3-F1
#
_cell.length_a   1.000
_cell.length_b   1.000
_cell.length_c   1.000
_cell.angle_alpha   90.00
_cell.angle_beta   90.00
_cell.angle_gamma   90.00
#
_symmetry.space_group_name_H-M   'P 1'
#
loop_
_entity.id
_entity.type
_entity.pdbx_description
1 polymer ?
#
loop_
_entity_poly.entity_id
_entity_poly.type
_entity_poly.pdbx_seq_one_letter_code
_entity_poly.pdbx_strand_id
1 'polypeptide(L)'
;DQDQQKVASFISKLKDIGRSRRTVPPSKIVNELATSMKLSMPPLPKSINFEIPTAFSVASSGETFVFFDHLYDKGTKRILAFSSSMQLKHLFSSKLICVDGTFSIVPKLYKQLVIIQTIDRQKYHGK
;
A
#
# COMPACT_ATOMS: atom_id res chain seq x y z
N ASP A 1 -12.96 19.95 6.14
CA ASP A 1 -12.54 19.76 7.55
C ASP A 1 -12.88 18.43 8.20
N GLN A 2 -14.04 17.82 7.96
CA GLN A 2 -14.40 16.54 8.60
C GLN A 2 -13.53 15.34 8.14
N ASP A 3 -13.10 15.32 6.87
CA ASP A 3 -12.35 14.19 6.32
C ASP A 3 -10.87 14.18 6.73
N GLN A 4 -10.26 15.35 6.94
CA GLN A 4 -8.91 15.44 7.50
C GLN A 4 -8.87 14.92 8.95
N GLN A 5 -9.92 15.16 9.72
CA GLN A 5 -10.06 14.63 11.08
C GLN A 5 -10.21 13.10 11.08
N LYS A 6 -10.95 12.53 10.13
CA LYS A 6 -11.07 11.06 9.97
C LYS A 6 -9.74 10.43 9.60
N VAL A 7 -9.00 11.05 8.67
CA VAL A 7 -7.67 10.57 8.24
C VAL A 7 -6.66 10.64 9.40
N ALA A 8 -6.65 11.74 10.16
CA ALA A 8 -5.76 11.89 11.32
C ALA A 8 -6.07 10.87 12.43
N SER A 9 -7.36 10.64 12.72
CA SER A 9 -7.83 9.62 13.66
C SER A 9 -7.42 8.20 13.22
N PHE A 10 -7.55 7.92 11.93
CA PHE A 10 -7.15 6.64 11.33
C PHE A 10 -5.64 6.40 11.42
N ILE A 11 -4.82 7.42 11.12
CA ILE A 11 -3.35 7.34 11.25
C ILE A 11 -2.94 7.14 12.71
N SER A 12 -3.64 7.78 13.67
CA SER A 12 -3.38 7.57 15.10
C SER A 12 -3.64 6.11 15.51
N LYS A 13 -4.78 5.55 15.09
CA LYS A 13 -5.12 4.14 15.36
C LYS A 13 -4.10 3.18 14.76
N LEU A 14 -3.64 3.42 13.53
CA LEU A 14 -2.60 2.60 12.90
C LEU A 14 -1.26 2.66 13.66
N LYS A 15 -0.89 3.83 14.18
CA LYS A 15 0.32 4.00 15.00
C LYS A 15 0.21 3.25 16.33
N ASP A 16 -0.97 3.25 16.95
CA ASP A 16 -1.21 2.52 18.20
C ASP A 16 -1.21 1.00 17.99
N ILE A 17 -1.77 0.53 16.87
CA ILE A 17 -1.70 -0.87 16.44
C ILE A 17 -0.24 -1.29 16.19
N GLY A 18 0.57 -0.45 15.55
CA GLY A 18 2.00 -0.71 15.29
C GLY A 18 2.89 -0.66 16.54
N ARG A 19 2.51 0.09 17.58
CA ARG A 19 3.23 0.14 18.87
C ARG A 19 2.99 -1.09 19.72
N SER A 20 1.82 -1.73 19.59
CA SER A 20 1.53 -2.98 20.27
C SER A 20 2.21 -4.12 19.52
N ARG A 21 3.43 -4.51 19.94
CA ARG A 21 4.20 -5.64 19.41
C ARG A 21 3.50 -7.00 19.64
N ARG A 22 2.37 -7.21 18.98
CA ARG A 22 1.80 -8.52 18.70
C ARG A 22 1.55 -8.53 17.21
N THR A 23 2.06 -9.55 16.53
CA THR A 23 1.83 -9.79 15.11
C THR A 23 0.32 -9.85 14.85
N VAL A 24 -0.27 -8.70 14.52
CA VAL A 24 -1.66 -8.65 14.13
C VAL A 24 -1.73 -9.36 12.79
N PRO A 25 -2.54 -10.43 12.65
CA PRO A 25 -2.64 -11.13 11.39
C PRO A 25 -2.98 -10.13 10.28
N PRO A 26 -2.30 -10.20 9.12
CA PRO A 26 -2.56 -9.29 8.00
C PRO A 26 -4.05 -9.21 7.63
N SER A 27 -4.77 -10.33 7.80
CA SER A 27 -6.22 -10.41 7.60
C SER A 27 -7.03 -9.50 8.52
N LYS A 28 -6.65 -9.32 9.79
CA LYS A 28 -7.35 -8.42 10.71
C LYS A 28 -7.13 -6.96 10.33
N ILE A 29 -5.91 -6.59 9.96
CA ILE A 29 -5.58 -5.22 9.50
C ILE A 29 -6.36 -4.88 8.24
N VAL A 30 -6.37 -5.80 7.26
CA VAL A 30 -7.10 -5.61 6.00
C VAL A 30 -8.61 -5.51 6.26
N ASN A 31 -9.17 -6.36 7.13
CA ASN A 31 -10.60 -6.33 7.46
C ASN A 31 -11.00 -5.05 8.22
N GLU A 32 -10.18 -4.57 9.14
CA GLU A 32 -10.41 -3.29 9.83
C GLU A 32 -10.35 -2.10 8.86
N LEU A 33 -9.40 -2.11 7.90
CA LEU A 33 -9.33 -1.13 6.81
C LEU A 33 -10.61 -1.17 5.95
N ALA A 34 -11.06 -2.37 5.56
CA ALA A 34 -12.30 -2.56 4.79
C ALA A 34 -13.50 -1.91 5.48
N THR A 35 -13.62 -2.21 6.77
CA THR A 35 -14.76 -1.84 7.61
C THR A 35 -14.77 -0.31 7.79
N SER A 36 -13.61 0.29 8.01
CA SER A 36 -13.43 1.75 8.06
C SER A 36 -13.82 2.43 6.75
N MET A 37 -13.58 1.79 5.60
CA MET A 37 -13.91 2.33 4.27
C MET A 37 -15.31 1.93 3.78
N LYS A 38 -16.09 1.17 4.58
CA LYS A 38 -17.37 0.54 4.19
C LYS A 38 -17.26 -0.27 2.88
N LEU A 39 -16.09 -0.81 2.58
CA LEU A 39 -15.88 -1.61 1.37
C LEU A 39 -16.16 -3.07 1.69
N SER A 40 -16.97 -3.71 0.85
CA SER A 40 -17.05 -5.17 0.83
C SER A 40 -15.72 -5.70 0.30
N MET A 41 -15.01 -6.49 1.10
CA MET A 41 -13.73 -7.06 0.67
C MET A 41 -13.94 -8.05 -0.47
N PRO A 42 -13.23 -7.89 -1.59
CA PRO A 42 -13.30 -8.88 -2.66
C PRO A 42 -12.73 -10.22 -2.15
N PRO A 43 -13.25 -11.35 -2.66
CA PRO A 43 -12.67 -12.65 -2.34
C PRO A 43 -11.19 -12.68 -2.75
N LEU A 44 -10.36 -13.39 -1.99
CA LEU A 44 -8.96 -13.59 -2.34
C LEU A 44 -8.86 -14.18 -3.75
N PRO A 45 -8.00 -13.63 -4.62
CA PRO A 45 -7.83 -14.16 -5.96
C PRO A 45 -7.33 -15.61 -5.89
N LYS A 46 -7.80 -16.44 -6.83
CA LYS A 46 -7.42 -17.87 -6.93
C LYS A 46 -6.32 -18.11 -7.96
N SER A 47 -6.12 -17.15 -8.86
CA SER A 47 -5.08 -17.15 -9.89
C SER A 47 -4.57 -15.72 -10.11
N ILE A 48 -3.50 -15.57 -10.89
CA ILE A 48 -2.95 -14.26 -11.29
C ILE A 48 -3.83 -13.49 -12.27
N ASN A 49 -4.77 -14.20 -12.92
CA ASN A 49 -5.74 -13.64 -13.86
C ASN A 49 -6.97 -13.15 -13.08
N PHE A 50 -6.83 -12.00 -12.43
CA PHE A 50 -7.90 -11.34 -11.69
C PHE A 50 -7.96 -9.86 -12.06
N GLU A 51 -9.15 -9.28 -11.96
CA GLU A 51 -9.33 -7.84 -12.12
C GLU A 51 -9.22 -7.14 -10.77
N ILE A 52 -8.55 -5.99 -10.74
CA ILE A 52 -8.51 -5.16 -9.55
C ILE A 52 -9.81 -4.35 -9.52
N PRO A 53 -10.67 -4.49 -8.49
CA PRO A 53 -11.91 -3.75 -8.46
C PRO A 53 -11.65 -2.25 -8.38
N THR A 54 -12.47 -1.46 -9.09
CA THR A 54 -12.28 0.01 -9.19
C THR A 54 -12.18 0.70 -7.83
N ALA A 55 -12.94 0.24 -6.83
CA ALA A 55 -12.89 0.79 -5.47
C ALA A 55 -11.52 0.67 -4.79
N PHE A 56 -10.65 -0.22 -5.28
CA PHE A 56 -9.29 -0.45 -4.78
C PHE A 56 -8.20 0.05 -5.75
N SER A 57 -8.58 0.55 -6.93
CA SER A 57 -7.65 1.11 -7.91
C SER A 57 -7.45 2.61 -7.77
N VAL A 58 -8.26 3.28 -6.94
CA VAL A 58 -8.20 4.72 -6.67
C VAL A 58 -7.82 5.01 -5.22
N ALA A 59 -7.02 6.05 -5.02
CA ALA A 59 -6.71 6.61 -3.72
C ALA A 59 -7.91 7.39 -3.17
N SER A 60 -7.90 7.69 -1.86
CA SER A 60 -8.95 8.52 -1.24
C SER A 60 -9.04 9.94 -1.82
N SER A 61 -7.99 10.41 -2.52
CA SER A 61 -7.98 11.66 -3.28
C SER A 61 -8.72 11.58 -4.62
N GLY A 62 -9.19 10.39 -5.03
CA GLY A 62 -9.76 10.14 -6.36
C GLY A 62 -8.73 9.87 -7.45
N GLU A 63 -7.44 9.91 -7.12
CA GLU A 63 -6.35 9.65 -8.06
C GLU A 63 -6.16 8.14 -8.30
N THR A 64 -5.82 7.75 -9.54
CA THR A 64 -5.40 6.38 -9.83
C THR A 64 -4.19 5.99 -8.97
N PHE A 65 -4.35 4.90 -8.22
CA PHE A 65 -3.31 4.38 -7.33
C PHE A 65 -2.63 3.15 -7.90
N VAL A 66 -3.32 2.34 -8.71
CA VAL A 66 -2.69 1.28 -9.51
C VAL A 66 -2.14 1.91 -10.78
N PHE A 67 -0.86 2.26 -10.79
CA PHE A 67 -0.26 2.94 -11.94
C PHE A 67 0.44 1.98 -12.92
N PHE A 68 0.73 0.74 -12.49
CA PHE A 68 1.34 -0.26 -13.35
C PHE A 68 0.75 -1.65 -13.07
N ASP A 69 0.25 -2.27 -14.14
CA ASP A 69 -0.28 -3.63 -14.15
C ASP A 69 0.15 -4.30 -15.45
N HIS A 70 1.04 -5.30 -15.35
CA HIS A 70 1.62 -5.92 -16.52
C HIS A 70 1.74 -7.44 -16.36
N LEU A 71 1.07 -8.17 -17.26
CA LEU A 71 1.23 -9.61 -17.44
C LEU A 71 2.40 -9.88 -18.39
N TYR A 72 3.30 -10.79 -18.01
CA TYR A 72 4.44 -11.19 -18.80
C TYR A 72 4.63 -12.72 -18.75
N ASP A 73 5.62 -13.23 -19.49
CA ASP A 73 5.92 -14.66 -19.56
C ASP A 73 4.69 -15.49 -19.99
N LYS A 74 4.09 -15.10 -21.14
CA LYS A 74 2.86 -15.68 -21.69
C LYS A 74 1.67 -15.66 -20.71
N GLY A 75 1.62 -14.65 -19.84
CA GLY A 75 0.56 -14.48 -18.85
C GLY A 75 0.71 -15.38 -17.62
N THR A 76 1.88 -15.98 -17.41
CA THR A 76 2.16 -16.80 -16.21
C THR A 76 2.73 -15.99 -15.04
N LYS A 77 3.09 -14.72 -15.27
CA LYS A 77 3.59 -13.81 -14.25
C LYS A 77 2.96 -12.43 -14.40
N ARG A 78 2.83 -11.72 -13.26
CA ARG A 78 2.23 -10.38 -13.20
C ARG A 78 3.04 -9.48 -12.28
N ILE A 79 3.21 -8.22 -12.68
CA ILE A 79 3.73 -7.15 -11.82
C ILE A 79 2.59 -6.16 -11.57
N LEU A 80 2.36 -5.86 -10.31
CA LEU A 80 1.45 -4.81 -9.86
C LEU A 80 2.27 -3.77 -9.10
N ALA A 81 2.14 -2.50 -9.47
CA ALA A 81 2.73 -1.39 -8.74
C ALA A 81 1.66 -0.37 -8.35
N PHE A 82 1.73 0.04 -7.09
CA PHE A 82 0.77 0.95 -6.47
C PHE A 82 1.51 2.21 -6.03
N SER A 83 1.09 3.37 -6.53
CA SER A 83 1.65 4.68 -6.21
C SER A 83 0.75 5.78 -6.74
N SER A 84 0.69 6.91 -6.04
CA SER A 84 0.20 8.17 -6.60
C SER A 84 1.27 8.88 -7.42
N SER A 85 0.87 9.82 -8.28
CA SER A 85 1.81 10.68 -9.03
C SER A 85 2.69 11.51 -8.11
N MET A 86 2.16 11.97 -6.97
CA MET A 86 2.93 12.71 -5.96
C MET A 86 4.03 11.84 -5.36
N GLN A 87 3.73 10.58 -5.04
CA GLN A 87 4.72 9.63 -4.54
C GLN A 87 5.80 9.32 -5.58
N LEU A 88 5.44 9.20 -6.86
CA LEU A 88 6.42 9.01 -7.94
C LEU A 88 7.32 10.24 -8.13
N LYS A 89 6.76 11.45 -8.04
CA LYS A 89 7.54 12.69 -8.08
C LYS A 89 8.53 12.77 -6.92
N HIS A 90 8.08 12.43 -5.70
CA HIS A 90 8.96 12.35 -4.54
C HIS A 90 10.03 11.28 -4.74
N LEU A 91 9.69 10.12 -5.28
CA LEU A 91 10.65 9.07 -5.59
C LEU A 91 11.73 9.57 -6.55
N PHE A 92 11.33 10.23 -7.63
CA PHE A 92 12.23 10.79 -8.64
C PHE A 92 13.14 11.89 -8.07
N SER A 93 12.63 12.76 -7.20
CA SER A 93 13.41 13.86 -6.62
C SER A 93 14.29 13.45 -5.44
N SER A 94 14.18 12.21 -4.95
CA SER A 94 14.83 11.79 -3.71
C SER A 94 16.29 11.44 -3.89
N LYS A 95 17.13 11.92 -2.97
CA LYS A 95 18.56 11.59 -2.90
C LYS A 95 18.83 10.24 -2.24
N LEU A 96 17.88 9.74 -1.45
CA LEU A 96 17.97 8.49 -0.73
C LEU A 96 16.68 7.69 -0.92
N ILE A 97 16.84 6.47 -1.42
CA ILE A 97 15.76 5.51 -1.63
C ILE A 97 16.07 4.29 -0.75
N CYS A 98 15.09 3.88 0.04
CA CYS A 98 15.13 2.66 0.81
C CYS A 98 14.21 1.64 0.13
N VAL A 99 14.75 0.45 -0.13
CA VAL A 99 13.99 -0.65 -0.73
C VAL A 99 13.99 -1.80 0.24
N ASP A 100 12.80 -2.24 0.64
CA ASP A 100 12.62 -3.36 1.53
C ASP A 100 11.79 -4.46 0.84
N GLY A 101 12.36 -5.66 0.77
CA GLY A 101 11.70 -6.87 0.24
C GLY A 101 11.17 -7.70 1.40
N THR A 102 10.19 -7.19 2.14
CA THR A 102 10.00 -7.56 3.55
C THR A 102 9.36 -8.94 3.80
N PHE A 103 8.80 -9.62 2.80
CA PHE A 103 7.91 -10.76 3.08
C PHE A 103 8.46 -12.10 2.60
N SER A 104 8.96 -12.90 3.54
CA SER A 104 9.12 -14.36 3.39
C SER A 104 7.78 -15.10 3.39
N ILE A 105 6.71 -14.45 3.86
CA ILE A 105 5.33 -14.96 3.88
C ILE A 105 4.47 -14.01 3.05
N VAL A 106 4.29 -14.33 1.78
CA VAL A 106 3.39 -13.65 0.84
C VAL A 106 2.17 -14.55 0.55
N PRO A 107 1.00 -13.99 0.18
CA PRO A 107 -0.08 -14.81 -0.34
C PRO A 107 0.43 -15.65 -1.51
N LYS A 108 -0.02 -16.91 -1.65
CA LYS A 108 0.54 -17.89 -2.60
C LYS A 108 0.68 -17.40 -4.05
N LEU A 109 -0.11 -16.40 -4.44
CA LEU A 109 -0.10 -15.80 -5.78
C LEU A 109 1.06 -14.83 -6.02
N TYR A 110 1.66 -14.28 -4.97
CA TYR A 110 2.77 -13.34 -5.07
C TYR A 110 4.08 -14.06 -4.76
N LYS A 111 5.14 -13.69 -5.49
CA LYS A 111 6.49 -14.20 -5.23
C LYS A 111 7.29 -13.30 -4.29
N GLN A 112 7.01 -12.00 -4.33
CA GLN A 112 7.70 -11.00 -3.54
C GLN A 112 6.78 -9.79 -3.37
N LEU A 113 6.89 -9.14 -2.21
CA LEU A 113 6.35 -7.81 -1.99
C LEU A 113 7.53 -6.88 -1.72
N VAL A 114 7.60 -5.80 -2.49
CA VAL A 114 8.66 -4.78 -2.38
C VAL A 114 8.02 -3.47 -1.97
N ILE A 115 8.57 -2.84 -0.94
CA ILE A 115 8.19 -1.52 -0.48
C ILE A 115 9.34 -0.58 -0.79
N ILE A 116 9.07 0.45 -1.60
CA ILE A 116 10.02 1.51 -1.91
C ILE A 116 9.61 2.75 -1.12
N GLN A 117 10.53 3.28 -0.33
CA GLN A 117 10.34 4.48 0.47
C GLN A 117 11.43 5.47 0.16
N THR A 118 11.09 6.75 0.28
CA THR A 118 12.09 7.81 0.20
C THR A 118 12.19 8.56 1.51
N ILE A 119 13.40 9.04 1.78
CA ILE A 119 13.69 9.83 2.98
C ILE A 119 14.09 11.21 2.51
N ASP A 120 13.25 12.20 2.81
CA ASP A 120 13.58 13.59 2.57
C ASP A 120 14.40 14.13 3.75
N ARG A 121 15.61 14.65 3.50
CA ARG A 121 16.52 15.16 4.56
C ARG A 121 16.14 16.56 5.07
N GLN A 122 15.01 17.10 4.65
CA GLN A 122 14.55 18.44 5.04
C GLN A 122 13.89 18.41 6.43
N LYS A 123 14.69 18.34 7.50
CA LYS A 123 14.44 18.87 8.88
C LYS A 123 15.43 18.35 9.95
N TYR A 124 16.72 18.29 9.65
CA TYR A 124 17.75 18.34 10.69
C TYR A 124 18.56 19.64 10.53
N HIS A 125 17.96 20.75 10.94
CA HIS A 125 18.75 21.87 11.44
C HIS A 125 19.13 21.50 12.87
N GLY A 126 20.26 20.82 13.01
CA GLY A 126 20.93 20.70 14.30
C GLY A 126 21.22 22.11 14.81
N LYS A 127 20.53 22.49 15.86
CA LYS A 127 21.07 23.43 16.84
C LYS A 127 22.11 22.71 17.68
#